data_AF-A0A0K6FWR6-F1
#
_entry.id   AF-A0A0K6FWR6-F1
#
_cell.length_a   1.000
_cell.length_b   1.000
_cell.length_c   1.000
_cell.angle_alpha   90.00
_cell.angle_beta   90.00
_cell.angle_gamma   90.00
#
_symmetry.space_group_name_H-M   'P 1'
#
loop_
_entity.id
_entity.type
_entity.pdbx_description
1 polymer ?
#
loop_
_entity_poly.entity_id
_entity_poly.type
_entity_poly.pdbx_seq_one_letter_code
_entity_poly.pdbx_strand_id
1 'polypeptide(L)'
;MPITTPQQLVDEYKRSGAFDLLRKRLLTEFQNTKSHEKFLERVDDIARDKLKDDVHLAYKKRDKLHEETMIELERYPLWERALNDAKSEILDKRPFFLSVDEHLDRLLQAEKLNMQARGIPIIWRPGSGLKSTTPQPPAPTEPPPPPPPPPSGTPPPVPPPPNVPPALPYHFWGYPGMPFYPGMPMGGYGPYGYNYGYPDPSMYGYHGAHPFPNGYPAPNGTPTPPPPPGMYMQTPTPPPPPPPGGYPSQQGG
;
A
#
# COMPACT_ATOMS: atom_id res chain seq x y z
N MET A 1 -23.31 -17.89 12.22
CA MET A 1 -24.22 -18.68 11.36
C MET A 1 -23.37 -19.75 10.73
N PRO A 2 -23.86 -20.99 10.52
CA PRO A 2 -23.05 -22.03 9.90
C PRO A 2 -22.51 -21.55 8.56
N ILE A 3 -21.20 -21.72 8.36
CA ILE A 3 -20.52 -21.42 7.11
C ILE A 3 -20.94 -22.51 6.11
N THR A 4 -21.80 -22.14 5.17
CA THR A 4 -22.38 -23.02 4.13
C THR A 4 -21.93 -22.64 2.72
N THR A 5 -21.38 -21.45 2.54
CA THR A 5 -20.90 -20.95 1.24
C THR A 5 -19.47 -20.41 1.35
N PRO A 6 -18.68 -20.45 0.27
CA PRO A 6 -17.34 -19.84 0.25
C PRO A 6 -17.35 -18.35 0.62
N GLN A 7 -18.40 -17.62 0.22
CA GLN A 7 -18.54 -16.20 0.57
C GLN A 7 -18.67 -15.99 2.08
N GLN A 8 -19.46 -16.82 2.77
CA GLN A 8 -19.57 -16.76 4.24
C GLN A 8 -18.24 -17.05 4.94
N LEU A 9 -17.41 -17.94 4.40
CA LEU A 9 -16.07 -18.19 4.93
C LEU A 9 -15.19 -16.95 4.83
N VAL A 10 -15.23 -16.25 3.69
CA VAL A 10 -14.48 -15.00 3.49
C VAL A 10 -14.98 -13.90 4.43
N ASP A 11 -16.30 -13.80 4.62
CA ASP A 11 -16.89 -12.79 5.49
C ASP A 11 -16.55 -13.04 6.97
N GLU A 12 -16.58 -14.30 7.42
CA GLU A 12 -16.11 -14.67 8.77
C GLU A 12 -14.59 -14.48 8.91
N TYR A 13 -13.80 -14.77 7.86
CA TYR A 13 -12.36 -14.52 7.86
C TYR A 13 -12.05 -13.02 8.03
N LYS A 14 -12.78 -12.15 7.33
CA LYS A 14 -12.70 -10.69 7.53
C LYS A 14 -13.12 -10.29 8.94
N ARG A 15 -14.25 -10.83 9.44
CA ARG A 15 -14.76 -10.54 10.79
C ARG A 15 -13.81 -10.99 11.90
N SER A 16 -13.06 -12.06 11.69
CA SER A 16 -12.08 -12.58 12.66
C SER A 16 -10.87 -11.67 12.87
N GLY A 17 -10.66 -10.65 12.02
CA GLY A 17 -9.48 -9.79 12.02
C GLY A 17 -8.23 -10.44 11.40
N ALA A 18 -8.30 -11.72 11.00
CA ALA A 18 -7.20 -12.40 10.31
C ALA A 18 -6.83 -11.73 8.99
N PHE A 19 -7.81 -11.17 8.27
CA PHE A 19 -7.59 -10.39 7.05
C PHE A 19 -6.76 -9.12 7.31
N ASP A 20 -7.03 -8.40 8.41
CA ASP A 20 -6.26 -7.19 8.74
C ASP A 20 -4.84 -7.53 9.19
N LEU A 21 -4.66 -8.63 9.91
CA LEU A 21 -3.33 -9.15 10.25
C LEU A 21 -2.56 -9.54 8.98
N LEU A 22 -3.22 -10.20 8.03
CA LEU A 22 -2.63 -10.53 6.72
C LEU A 22 -2.20 -9.28 5.97
N ARG A 23 -3.06 -8.26 5.92
CA ARG A 23 -2.75 -6.97 5.28
C ARG A 23 -1.55 -6.29 5.94
N LYS A 24 -1.50 -6.22 7.27
CA LYS A 24 -0.37 -5.66 8.02
C LYS A 24 0.91 -6.42 7.75
N ARG A 25 0.86 -7.76 7.80
CA ARG A 25 2.02 -8.61 7.50
C ARG A 25 2.52 -8.39 6.08
N LEU A 26 1.62 -8.35 5.09
CA LEU A 26 1.99 -8.12 3.69
C LEU A 26 2.65 -6.75 3.52
N LEU A 27 2.13 -5.71 4.19
CA LEU A 27 2.76 -4.39 4.19
C LEU A 27 4.15 -4.41 4.81
N THR A 28 4.33 -5.09 5.94
CA THR A 28 5.64 -5.23 6.60
C THR A 28 6.63 -6.01 5.73
N GLU A 29 6.20 -7.12 5.13
CA GLU A 29 7.03 -7.89 4.19
C GLU A 29 7.44 -7.02 2.99
N PHE A 30 6.49 -6.26 2.42
CA PHE A 30 6.76 -5.32 1.34
C PHE A 30 7.81 -4.28 1.73
N GLN A 31 7.67 -3.64 2.89
CA GLN A 31 8.63 -2.64 3.39
C GLN A 31 10.06 -3.20 3.54
N ASN A 32 10.19 -4.51 3.77
CA ASN A 32 11.47 -5.20 3.90
C ASN A 32 12.03 -5.73 2.56
N THR A 33 11.32 -5.54 1.44
CA THR A 33 11.79 -5.98 0.11
C THR A 33 12.66 -4.94 -0.57
N LYS A 34 13.53 -5.40 -1.49
CA LYS A 34 14.29 -4.50 -2.39
C LYS A 34 13.37 -3.72 -3.34
N SER A 35 12.19 -4.27 -3.63
CA SER A 35 11.19 -3.63 -4.47
C SER A 35 10.66 -2.34 -3.84
N HIS A 36 10.52 -2.32 -2.51
CA HIS A 36 10.16 -1.11 -1.76
C HIS A 36 11.27 -0.05 -1.79
N GLU A 37 12.55 -0.44 -1.69
CA GLU A 37 13.68 0.50 -1.82
C GLU A 37 13.69 1.16 -3.20
N LYS A 38 13.55 0.37 -4.28
CA LYS A 38 13.44 0.89 -5.65
C LYS A 38 12.23 1.80 -5.86
N PHE A 39 11.11 1.49 -5.20
CA PHE A 39 9.92 2.33 -5.23
C PHE A 39 10.20 3.70 -4.61
N LEU A 40 10.85 3.76 -3.44
CA LEU A 40 11.23 5.02 -2.80
C LEU A 40 12.25 5.80 -3.63
N GLU A 41 13.27 5.14 -4.17
CA GLU A 41 14.25 5.77 -5.07
C GLU A 41 13.55 6.43 -6.26
N ARG A 42 12.54 5.76 -6.84
CA ARG A 42 11.80 6.31 -7.96
C ARG A 42 10.91 7.49 -7.57
N VAL A 43 10.30 7.45 -6.38
CA VAL A 43 9.54 8.58 -5.83
C VAL A 43 10.46 9.79 -5.64
N ASP A 44 11.66 9.57 -5.08
CA ASP A 44 12.66 10.61 -4.86
C ASP A 44 13.18 11.18 -6.19
N ASP A 45 13.40 10.36 -7.20
CA ASP A 45 13.75 10.81 -8.55
C ASP A 45 12.70 11.74 -9.14
N ILE A 46 11.43 11.34 -9.08
CA ILE A 46 10.31 12.13 -9.62
C ILE A 46 10.18 13.45 -8.87
N ALA A 47 10.29 13.43 -7.54
CA ALA A 47 10.24 14.64 -6.74
C ALA A 47 11.42 15.59 -7.06
N ARG A 48 12.63 15.05 -7.24
CA ARG A 48 13.81 15.82 -7.63
C ARG A 48 13.68 16.41 -9.02
N ASP A 49 13.21 15.63 -9.99
CA ASP A 49 13.03 16.10 -11.35
C ASP A 49 11.95 17.18 -11.43
N LYS A 50 10.84 17.02 -10.69
CA LYS A 50 9.80 18.05 -10.59
C LYS A 50 10.32 19.37 -10.02
N LEU A 51 11.18 19.31 -9.00
CA LEU A 51 11.80 20.50 -8.40
C LEU A 51 12.84 21.17 -9.31
N LYS A 52 13.54 20.40 -10.16
CA LYS A 52 14.45 20.96 -11.17
C LYS A 52 13.68 21.65 -12.29
N ASP A 53 12.56 21.06 -12.72
CA ASP A 53 11.76 21.56 -13.83
C ASP A 53 10.97 22.84 -13.44
N ASP A 54 10.44 22.92 -12.22
CA ASP A 54 9.74 24.09 -11.70
C ASP A 54 10.48 24.69 -10.49
N VAL A 55 11.46 25.55 -10.75
CA VAL A 55 12.22 26.26 -9.72
C VAL A 55 11.31 27.11 -8.81
N HIS A 56 10.18 27.59 -9.33
CA HIS A 56 9.22 28.37 -8.53
C HIS A 56 8.45 27.50 -7.53
N LEU A 57 8.36 26.19 -7.77
CA LEU A 57 7.72 25.23 -6.87
C LEU A 57 8.42 25.17 -5.51
N ALA A 58 9.74 25.30 -5.49
CA ALA A 58 10.54 25.31 -4.26
C ALA A 58 10.20 26.51 -3.33
N TYR A 59 9.67 27.59 -3.89
CA TYR A 59 9.28 28.80 -3.15
C TYR A 59 7.79 28.84 -2.79
N LYS A 60 6.98 27.86 -3.25
CA LYS A 60 5.56 27.76 -2.88
C LYS A 60 5.44 27.27 -1.43
N LYS A 61 4.25 27.48 -0.84
CA LYS A 61 3.92 26.90 0.47
C LYS A 61 4.05 25.37 0.42
N ARG A 62 4.49 24.79 1.53
CA ARG A 62 4.71 23.34 1.68
C ARG A 62 3.53 22.49 1.21
N ASP A 63 2.30 22.93 1.50
CA ASP A 63 1.10 22.18 1.15
C ASP A 63 0.91 22.12 -0.38
N LYS A 64 1.18 23.21 -1.10
CA LYS A 64 1.13 23.25 -2.57
C LYS A 64 2.26 22.44 -3.21
N LEU A 65 3.46 22.49 -2.63
CA LEU A 65 4.58 21.65 -3.06
C LEU A 65 4.21 20.17 -2.97
N HIS A 66 3.64 19.76 -1.83
CA HIS A 66 3.21 18.38 -1.61
C HIS A 66 2.10 17.98 -2.59
N GLU A 67 1.07 18.81 -2.77
CA GLU A 67 -0.03 18.57 -3.72
C GLU A 67 0.48 18.35 -5.15
N GLU A 68 1.31 19.26 -5.66
CA GLU A 68 1.88 19.17 -7.01
C GLU A 68 2.80 17.95 -7.19
N THR A 69 3.54 17.59 -6.14
CA THR A 69 4.38 16.39 -6.14
C THR A 69 3.53 15.13 -6.16
N MET A 70 2.44 15.08 -5.38
CA MET A 70 1.50 13.96 -5.38
C MET A 70 0.80 13.80 -6.73
N ILE A 71 0.35 14.89 -7.35
CA ILE A 71 -0.23 14.86 -8.70
C ILE A 71 0.77 14.30 -9.71
N GLU A 72 2.05 14.67 -9.61
CA GLU A 72 3.08 14.14 -10.50
C GLU A 72 3.32 12.64 -10.26
N LEU A 73 3.37 12.20 -8.99
CA LEU A 73 3.52 10.78 -8.65
C LEU A 73 2.36 9.92 -9.18
N GLU A 74 1.12 10.43 -9.12
CA GLU A 74 -0.07 9.75 -9.64
C GLU A 74 -0.05 9.54 -11.16
N ARG A 75 0.75 10.31 -11.91
CA ARG A 75 0.91 10.13 -13.37
C ARG A 75 1.70 8.87 -13.72
N TYR A 76 2.49 8.36 -12.78
CA TYR A 76 3.31 7.17 -13.00
C TYR A 76 2.65 5.97 -12.29
N PRO A 77 2.53 4.81 -12.96
CA PRO A 77 2.01 3.59 -12.35
C PRO A 77 3.08 2.93 -11.44
N LEU A 78 3.55 3.68 -10.44
CA LEU A 78 4.63 3.26 -9.54
C LEU A 78 4.18 2.12 -8.64
N TRP A 79 2.95 2.20 -8.15
CA TRP A 79 2.43 1.19 -7.23
C TRP A 79 2.19 -0.13 -7.97
N GLU A 80 1.67 -0.12 -9.20
CA GLU A 80 1.45 -1.36 -9.97
C GLU A 80 2.76 -2.07 -10.26
N ARG A 81 3.82 -1.31 -10.59
CA ARG A 81 5.15 -1.85 -10.83
C ARG A 81 5.74 -2.44 -9.56
N ALA A 82 5.75 -1.68 -8.47
CA ALA A 82 6.26 -2.15 -7.19
C ALA A 82 5.48 -3.38 -6.67
N LEU A 83 4.16 -3.43 -6.91
CA LEU A 83 3.32 -4.55 -6.54
C LEU A 83 3.58 -5.79 -7.40
N ASN A 84 3.81 -5.64 -8.70
CA ASN A 84 4.19 -6.76 -9.57
C ASN A 84 5.55 -7.35 -9.17
N ASP A 85 6.53 -6.49 -8.88
CA ASP A 85 7.85 -6.92 -8.42
C ASP A 85 7.74 -7.63 -7.06
N ALA A 86 7.06 -7.01 -6.10
CA ALA A 86 6.85 -7.58 -4.77
C ALA A 86 5.99 -8.84 -4.77
N LYS A 87 5.06 -8.99 -5.71
CA LYS A 87 4.24 -10.20 -5.84
C LYS A 87 5.10 -11.43 -6.09
N SER A 88 6.08 -11.34 -7.00
CA SER A 88 7.02 -12.43 -7.25
C SER A 88 7.91 -12.74 -6.04
N GLU A 89 8.21 -11.74 -5.22
CA GLU A 89 9.09 -11.90 -4.06
C GLU A 89 8.35 -12.37 -2.79
N ILE A 90 7.09 -11.99 -2.61
CA ILE A 90 6.31 -12.22 -1.38
C ILE A 90 5.28 -13.31 -1.58
N LEU A 91 4.50 -13.27 -2.67
CA LEU A 91 3.38 -14.19 -2.87
C LEU A 91 3.86 -15.55 -3.40
N ASP A 92 4.91 -15.60 -4.23
CA ASP A 92 5.44 -16.89 -4.69
C ASP A 92 6.15 -17.68 -3.56
N LYS A 93 6.36 -17.06 -2.39
CA LYS A 93 6.86 -17.76 -1.20
C LYS A 93 5.77 -18.68 -0.62
N ARG A 94 6.02 -19.98 -0.71
CA ARG A 94 5.24 -21.07 -0.07
C ARG A 94 4.72 -20.79 1.36
N PRO A 95 5.48 -20.18 2.31
CA PRO A 95 4.97 -19.94 3.66
C PRO A 95 3.79 -18.96 3.76
N PHE A 96 3.58 -18.08 2.76
CA PHE A 96 2.48 -17.12 2.81
C PHE A 96 1.12 -17.83 2.71
N PHE A 97 0.93 -18.67 1.69
CA PHE A 97 -0.30 -19.42 1.48
C PHE A 97 -0.60 -20.39 2.62
N LEU A 98 0.43 -21.07 3.15
CA LEU A 98 0.26 -21.98 4.29
C LEU A 98 -0.35 -21.27 5.50
N SER A 99 0.05 -20.02 5.78
CA SER A 99 -0.53 -19.27 6.89
C SER A 99 -2.00 -18.88 6.69
N VAL A 100 -2.41 -18.65 5.44
CA VAL A 100 -3.82 -18.38 5.10
C VAL A 100 -4.63 -19.65 5.23
N ASP A 101 -4.14 -20.76 4.69
CA ASP A 101 -4.79 -22.08 4.78
C ASP A 101 -4.97 -22.51 6.24
N GLU A 102 -3.94 -22.37 7.08
CA GLU A 102 -4.03 -22.66 8.52
C GLU A 102 -5.11 -21.82 9.21
N HIS A 103 -5.26 -20.54 8.85
CA HIS A 103 -6.28 -19.68 9.44
C HIS A 103 -7.69 -20.08 8.98
N LEU A 104 -7.85 -20.43 7.71
CA LEU A 104 -9.12 -20.90 7.16
C LEU A 104 -9.54 -22.24 7.79
N ASP A 105 -8.60 -23.16 7.94
CA ASP A 105 -8.83 -24.45 8.62
C ASP A 105 -9.24 -24.24 10.07
N ARG A 106 -8.58 -23.34 10.81
CA ARG A 106 -8.97 -23.00 12.18
C ARG A 106 -10.38 -22.43 12.26
N LEU A 107 -10.78 -21.56 11.33
CA LEU A 107 -12.15 -21.03 11.28
C LEU A 107 -13.18 -22.11 11.01
N LEU A 108 -12.92 -22.99 10.05
CA LEU A 108 -13.82 -24.11 9.74
C LEU A 108 -13.93 -25.09 10.91
N GLN A 109 -12.83 -25.37 11.61
CA GLN A 109 -12.83 -26.20 12.83
C GLN A 109 -13.59 -25.54 13.98
N ALA A 110 -13.39 -24.24 14.21
CA ALA A 110 -14.12 -23.50 15.22
C ALA A 110 -15.63 -23.52 14.95
N GLU A 111 -16.05 -23.34 13.69
CA GLU A 111 -17.47 -23.40 13.34
C GLU A 111 -18.03 -24.82 13.47
N LYS A 112 -17.25 -25.86 13.14
CA LYS A 112 -17.63 -27.26 13.38
C LYS A 112 -17.92 -27.52 14.87
N LEU A 113 -17.07 -27.03 15.76
CA LEU A 113 -17.28 -27.16 17.21
C LEU A 113 -18.52 -26.37 17.68
N ASN A 114 -18.73 -25.18 17.13
CA ASN A 114 -19.91 -24.34 17.42
C ASN A 114 -21.21 -25.02 16.97
N MET A 115 -21.22 -25.68 15.81
CA MET A 115 -22.39 -26.45 15.34
C MET A 115 -22.70 -27.65 16.24
N GLN A 116 -21.67 -28.37 16.71
CA GLN A 116 -21.83 -29.46 17.67
C GLN A 116 -22.43 -28.96 18.99
N ALA A 117 -21.94 -27.84 19.52
CA ALA A 117 -22.46 -27.25 20.75
C ALA A 117 -23.94 -26.83 20.66
N ARG A 118 -24.41 -26.48 19.46
CA ARG A 118 -25.82 -26.11 19.20
C ARG A 118 -26.75 -27.33 19.02
N GLY A 119 -26.24 -28.55 19.15
CA GLY A 119 -27.02 -29.77 18.94
C GLY A 119 -27.48 -29.98 17.50
N ILE A 120 -26.88 -29.28 16.54
CA ILE A 120 -27.17 -29.48 15.12
C ILE A 120 -26.37 -30.71 14.68
N PRO A 121 -27.02 -31.84 14.34
CA PRO A 121 -26.30 -33.03 13.92
C PRO A 121 -25.56 -32.73 12.62
N ILE A 122 -24.22 -32.75 12.69
CA ILE A 122 -23.41 -32.58 11.49
C ILE A 122 -23.46 -33.91 10.75
N ILE A 123 -24.36 -34.02 9.78
CA ILE A 123 -24.34 -35.11 8.80
C ILE A 123 -23.16 -34.83 7.87
N TRP A 124 -21.96 -35.17 8.35
CA TRP A 124 -20.79 -35.29 7.49
C TRP A 124 -21.11 -36.41 6.51
N ARG A 125 -21.50 -36.08 5.28
CA ARG A 125 -21.52 -37.05 4.17
C ARG A 125 -20.09 -37.14 3.65
N PRO A 126 -19.29 -38.15 4.07
CA PRO A 126 -17.93 -38.31 3.58
C PRO A 126 -18.07 -38.68 2.11
N GLY A 127 -17.64 -37.79 1.21
CA GLY A 127 -17.88 -37.95 -0.23
C GLY A 127 -18.88 -36.96 -0.84
N SER A 128 -19.38 -35.98 -0.10
CA SER A 128 -19.86 -34.72 -0.69
C SER A 128 -18.65 -33.87 -1.14
N GLY A 129 -17.79 -34.48 -1.95
CA GLY A 129 -16.99 -33.70 -2.85
C GLY A 129 -17.97 -32.79 -3.59
N LEU A 130 -17.71 -31.49 -3.54
CA LEU A 130 -17.73 -30.71 -4.76
C LEU A 130 -17.03 -31.58 -5.81
N LYS A 131 -17.82 -32.41 -6.52
CA LYS A 131 -17.46 -32.74 -7.88
C LYS A 131 -17.36 -31.36 -8.48
N SER A 132 -16.14 -30.90 -8.71
CA SER A 132 -15.94 -29.94 -9.75
C SER A 132 -16.73 -30.51 -10.92
N THR A 133 -17.82 -29.85 -11.29
CA THR A 133 -18.28 -29.91 -12.67
C THR A 133 -17.20 -29.24 -13.51
N THR A 134 -15.99 -29.80 -13.48
CA THR A 134 -15.16 -29.94 -14.64
C THR A 134 -16.03 -30.80 -15.55
N PRO A 135 -16.60 -30.23 -16.63
CA PRO A 135 -17.29 -31.06 -17.60
C PRO A 135 -16.34 -32.20 -17.95
N GLN A 136 -16.82 -33.42 -17.73
CA GLN A 136 -16.13 -34.62 -18.17
C GLN A 136 -15.70 -34.35 -19.62
N PRO A 137 -14.39 -34.33 -19.93
CA PRO A 137 -13.97 -34.16 -21.31
C PRO A 137 -14.71 -35.22 -22.11
N PRO A 138 -15.39 -34.86 -23.21
CA PRO A 138 -16.00 -35.85 -24.07
C PRO A 138 -14.94 -36.91 -24.38
N ALA A 139 -15.37 -38.18 -24.39
CA ALA A 139 -14.51 -39.30 -24.75
C ALA A 139 -13.63 -38.92 -25.94
N PRO A 140 -12.33 -39.27 -25.95
CA PRO A 140 -11.40 -38.87 -26.99
C PRO A 140 -12.01 -39.24 -28.35
N THR A 141 -12.56 -38.22 -29.00
CA THR A 141 -13.09 -38.35 -30.34
C THR A 141 -11.86 -38.50 -31.19
N GLU A 142 -11.78 -39.63 -31.88
CA GLU A 142 -10.71 -39.94 -32.83
C GLU A 142 -10.38 -38.66 -33.62
N PRO A 143 -9.11 -38.21 -33.61
CA PRO A 143 -8.76 -36.92 -34.18
C PRO A 143 -9.21 -36.92 -35.65
N PRO A 144 -9.98 -35.89 -36.07
CA PRO A 144 -10.37 -35.80 -37.47
C PRO A 144 -9.10 -35.81 -38.34
N PRO A 145 -9.16 -36.41 -39.54
CA PRO A 145 -8.02 -36.47 -40.44
C PRO A 145 -7.46 -35.04 -40.63
N PRO A 146 -6.12 -34.88 -40.66
CA PRO A 146 -5.52 -33.58 -40.76
C PRO A 146 -6.06 -32.85 -42.00
N PRO A 147 -6.43 -31.57 -41.86
CA PRO A 147 -6.88 -30.79 -43.01
C PRO A 147 -5.76 -30.77 -44.07
N PRO A 148 -6.13 -30.76 -45.37
CA PRO A 148 -5.14 -30.60 -46.43
C PRO A 148 -4.32 -29.33 -46.18
N PRO A 149 -3.01 -29.34 -46.48
CA PRO A 149 -2.17 -28.16 -46.29
C PRO A 149 -2.79 -26.97 -47.03
N PRO A 150 -2.82 -25.78 -46.41
CA PRO A 150 -3.28 -24.59 -47.11
C PRO A 150 -2.44 -24.40 -48.37
N PRO A 151 -3.03 -23.98 -49.50
CA PRO A 151 -2.25 -23.60 -50.67
C PRO A 151 -1.22 -22.57 -50.21
N SER A 152 0.05 -22.76 -50.58
CA SER A 152 1.15 -21.84 -50.28
C SER A 152 0.75 -20.43 -50.68
N GLY A 153 0.23 -19.68 -49.70
CA GLY A 153 -0.15 -18.30 -49.86
C GLY A 153 1.12 -17.53 -50.15
N THR A 154 1.09 -16.79 -51.25
CA THR A 154 2.09 -15.79 -51.58
C THR A 154 2.36 -14.92 -50.35
N PRO A 155 3.64 -14.62 -50.04
CA PRO A 155 3.98 -13.83 -48.86
C PRO A 155 3.22 -12.50 -48.87
N PRO A 156 2.74 -12.04 -47.70
CA PRO A 156 2.06 -10.76 -47.62
C PRO A 156 2.98 -9.65 -48.13
N PRO A 157 2.44 -8.64 -48.84
CA PRO A 157 3.22 -7.50 -49.29
C PRO A 157 3.86 -6.80 -48.07
N VAL A 158 5.15 -6.49 -48.21
CA VAL A 158 5.91 -5.75 -47.21
C VAL A 158 5.15 -4.45 -46.90
N PRO A 159 4.84 -4.15 -45.62
CA PRO A 159 4.16 -2.91 -45.29
C PRO A 159 5.03 -1.71 -45.71
N PRO A 160 4.42 -0.64 -46.24
CA PRO A 160 5.16 0.57 -46.57
C PRO A 160 5.82 1.14 -45.30
N PRO A 161 7.00 1.79 -45.45
CA PRO A 161 7.66 2.44 -44.32
C PRO A 161 6.70 3.46 -43.67
N PRO A 162 6.76 3.61 -42.34
CA PRO A 162 5.93 4.59 -41.64
C PRO A 162 6.21 5.98 -42.21
N ASN A 163 5.13 6.67 -42.59
CA ASN A 163 5.18 8.04 -43.09
C ASN A 163 5.71 8.94 -41.96
N VAL A 164 6.99 9.30 -42.02
CA VAL A 164 7.61 10.21 -41.05
C VAL A 164 7.03 11.60 -41.33
N PRO A 165 6.19 12.16 -40.44
CA PRO A 165 5.68 13.51 -40.65
C PRO A 165 6.87 14.49 -40.67
N PRO A 166 6.86 15.49 -41.57
CA PRO A 166 7.90 16.51 -41.59
C PRO A 166 7.97 17.19 -40.22
N ALA A 167 9.19 17.35 -39.70
CA ALA A 167 9.46 18.01 -38.44
C ALA A 167 8.76 19.39 -38.42
N LEU A 168 7.77 19.54 -37.53
CA LEU A 168 7.12 20.84 -37.36
C LEU A 168 8.14 21.83 -36.79
N PRO A 169 8.23 23.05 -37.34
CA PRO A 169 9.08 24.09 -36.80
C PRO A 169 8.62 24.44 -35.38
N TYR A 170 9.54 24.32 -34.42
CA TYR A 170 9.37 24.72 -33.03
C TYR A 170 8.79 26.14 -32.95
N HIS A 171 7.50 26.25 -32.63
CA HIS A 171 6.89 27.52 -32.26
C HIS A 171 7.12 27.73 -30.77
N PHE A 172 8.05 28.63 -30.49
CA PHE A 172 8.34 29.21 -29.19
C PHE A 172 7.04 29.80 -28.61
N TRP A 173 6.55 29.21 -27.50
CA TRP A 173 5.39 29.72 -26.76
C TRP A 173 5.76 31.01 -26.01
N GLY A 174 5.85 32.12 -26.73
CA GLY A 174 5.71 33.45 -26.14
C GLY A 174 4.23 33.83 -26.17
N TYR A 175 3.58 33.87 -25.01
CA TYR A 175 2.23 34.41 -24.87
C TYR A 175 2.26 35.95 -25.03
N PRO A 176 1.62 36.55 -26.06
CA PRO A 176 1.42 37.98 -26.13
C PRO A 176 -0.05 38.29 -25.84
N GLY A 177 -0.34 38.98 -24.73
CA GLY A 177 -1.60 39.72 -24.60
C GLY A 177 -2.45 39.50 -23.36
N MET A 178 -1.87 39.39 -22.16
CA MET A 178 -2.65 39.64 -20.93
C MET A 178 -2.40 41.07 -20.44
N PRO A 179 -3.36 42.00 -20.55
CA PRO A 179 -3.25 43.32 -19.95
C PRO A 179 -3.31 43.20 -18.42
N PHE A 180 -2.30 43.74 -17.75
CA PHE A 180 -2.31 43.98 -16.31
C PHE A 180 -3.45 44.94 -15.95
N TYR A 181 -4.44 44.47 -15.19
CA TYR A 181 -5.39 45.34 -14.49
C TYR A 181 -4.96 45.47 -13.02
N PRO A 182 -4.44 46.62 -12.58
CA PRO A 182 -4.20 46.88 -11.18
C PRO A 182 -5.51 47.36 -10.52
N GLY A 183 -6.03 46.61 -9.55
CA GLY A 183 -7.00 47.16 -8.58
C GLY A 183 -8.28 46.36 -8.30
N MET A 184 -8.25 45.04 -8.18
CA MET A 184 -9.39 44.31 -7.56
C MET A 184 -9.05 43.81 -6.15
N PRO A 185 -9.82 44.21 -5.12
CA PRO A 185 -9.68 43.68 -3.77
C PRO A 185 -10.13 42.22 -3.71
N MET A 186 -9.25 41.36 -3.18
CA MET A 186 -9.52 39.96 -2.87
C MET A 186 -10.59 39.86 -1.77
N GLY A 187 -11.82 39.56 -2.16
CA GLY A 187 -12.89 39.20 -1.25
C GLY A 187 -13.99 38.47 -2.01
N GLY A 188 -14.09 37.15 -1.83
CA GLY A 188 -15.14 36.38 -2.49
C GLY A 188 -14.96 34.88 -2.36
N TYR A 189 -15.61 34.31 -1.35
CA TYR A 189 -15.87 32.88 -1.18
C TYR A 189 -16.46 32.27 -2.47
N GLY A 190 -15.85 31.19 -2.96
CA GLY A 190 -16.43 30.32 -3.98
C GLY A 190 -17.15 29.11 -3.34
N PRO A 191 -18.29 28.64 -3.89
CA PRO A 191 -19.19 27.69 -3.23
C PRO A 191 -18.89 26.19 -3.48
N TYR A 192 -17.68 25.82 -3.92
CA TYR A 192 -17.31 24.42 -4.15
C TYR A 192 -16.15 24.00 -3.24
N GLY A 193 -16.39 24.10 -1.94
CA GLY A 193 -15.53 23.48 -0.93
C GLY A 193 -15.79 21.98 -0.87
N TYR A 194 -15.00 21.20 -1.61
CA TYR A 194 -14.81 19.80 -1.27
C TYR A 194 -14.07 19.74 0.06
N ASN A 195 -14.86 19.66 1.14
CA ASN A 195 -14.40 19.44 2.49
C ASN A 195 -13.83 18.02 2.57
N TYR A 196 -12.53 17.87 2.31
CA TYR A 196 -11.77 16.73 2.77
C TYR A 196 -11.70 16.83 4.29
N GLY A 197 -12.77 16.36 4.93
CA GLY A 197 -12.84 16.17 6.37
C GLY A 197 -11.74 15.19 6.75
N TYR A 198 -10.63 15.73 7.23
CA TYR A 198 -9.69 14.95 8.04
C TYR A 198 -10.51 14.35 9.20
N PRO A 199 -10.46 13.03 9.43
CA PRO A 199 -11.12 12.45 10.58
C PRO A 199 -10.58 13.11 11.85
N ASP A 200 -11.49 13.53 12.71
CA ASP A 200 -11.21 14.10 14.02
C ASP A 200 -10.18 13.21 14.76
N PRO A 201 -9.01 13.76 15.15
CA PRO A 201 -8.01 13.02 15.92
C PRO A 201 -8.56 12.44 17.24
N SER A 202 -9.71 12.92 17.73
CA SER A 202 -10.36 12.42 18.94
C SER A 202 -10.93 10.99 18.79
N MET A 203 -11.13 10.48 17.57
CA MET A 203 -11.60 9.10 17.31
C MET A 203 -10.52 8.04 17.56
N TYR A 204 -9.24 8.41 17.46
CA TYR A 204 -8.15 7.52 17.84
C TYR A 204 -7.76 7.84 19.28
N GLY A 205 -8.33 7.08 20.23
CA GLY A 205 -8.02 7.15 21.66
C GLY A 205 -6.56 6.81 21.98
N TYR A 206 -5.63 7.65 21.53
CA TYR A 206 -4.21 7.62 21.85
C TYR A 206 -4.00 8.35 23.18
N HIS A 207 -4.37 7.68 24.27
CA HIS A 207 -3.89 8.04 25.61
C HIS A 207 -2.41 7.64 25.71
N GLY A 208 -1.51 8.55 25.32
CA GLY A 208 -0.08 8.27 25.40
C GLY A 208 0.80 9.36 24.81
N ALA A 209 0.56 10.62 25.13
CA ALA A 209 1.53 11.68 24.84
C ALA A 209 2.71 11.55 25.81
N HIS A 210 3.78 10.90 25.36
CA HIS A 210 5.09 11.03 25.99
C HIS A 210 5.56 12.49 25.84
N PRO A 211 6.06 13.15 26.90
CA PRO A 211 6.64 14.47 26.79
C PRO A 211 7.91 14.41 25.91
N PHE A 212 7.99 15.31 24.93
CA PHE A 212 9.19 15.50 24.12
C PHE A 212 10.37 15.93 25.01
N PRO A 213 11.58 15.34 24.87
CA PRO A 213 12.70 15.62 25.78
C PRO A 213 13.38 16.99 25.59
N ASN A 214 12.97 17.82 24.64
CA ASN A 214 13.63 19.09 24.35
C ASN A 214 12.63 20.24 24.42
N GLY A 215 12.80 21.07 25.45
CA GLY A 215 11.97 22.22 25.81
C GLY A 215 11.99 23.37 24.80
N TYR A 216 11.52 23.13 23.59
CA TYR A 216 11.15 24.21 22.68
C TYR A 216 9.74 24.71 23.04
N PRO A 217 9.55 26.03 23.23
CA PRO A 217 8.22 26.59 23.43
C PRO A 217 7.38 26.44 22.16
N ALA A 218 6.12 26.05 22.33
CA ALA A 218 5.16 25.96 21.22
C ALA A 218 4.93 27.35 20.59
N PRO A 219 4.70 27.45 19.26
CA PRO A 219 4.64 28.74 18.55
C PRO A 219 3.39 29.57 18.84
N ASN A 220 2.44 29.06 19.63
CA ASN A 220 1.23 29.79 20.00
C ASN A 220 1.23 29.98 21.51
N GLY A 221 1.34 31.24 21.94
CA GLY A 221 1.50 31.69 23.33
C GLY A 221 0.28 31.47 24.23
N THR A 222 -0.31 30.28 24.22
CA THR A 222 -1.22 29.85 25.27
C THR A 222 -0.39 29.49 26.51
N PRO A 223 -0.57 30.20 27.64
CA PRO A 223 0.12 29.85 28.88
C PRO A 223 -0.31 28.44 29.32
N THR A 224 0.68 27.57 29.52
CA THR A 224 0.46 26.25 30.10
C THR A 224 -0.07 26.39 31.52
N PRO A 225 -1.15 25.67 31.90
CA PRO A 225 -1.64 25.71 33.26
C PRO A 225 -0.58 25.17 34.24
N PRO A 226 -0.46 25.75 35.44
CA PRO A 226 0.49 25.26 36.43
C PRO A 226 0.16 23.81 36.80
N PRO A 227 1.16 22.95 37.01
CA PRO A 227 0.94 21.57 37.41
C PRO A 227 0.20 21.52 38.77
N PRO A 228 -0.66 20.52 38.98
CA PRO A 228 -1.37 20.36 40.24
C PRO A 228 -0.38 20.14 41.40
N PRO A 229 -0.62 20.76 42.57
CA PRO A 229 0.23 20.60 43.74
C PRO A 229 0.23 19.13 44.19
N GLY A 230 1.40 18.48 44.13
CA GLY A 230 1.60 17.10 44.59
C GLY A 230 2.39 16.19 43.64
N MET A 231 2.61 16.58 42.38
CA MET A 231 3.41 15.80 41.43
C MET A 231 4.88 16.22 41.46
N TYR A 232 5.58 15.93 42.56
CA TYR A 232 7.04 15.97 42.55
C TYR A 232 7.55 14.77 41.76
N MET A 233 8.20 15.04 40.62
CA MET A 233 8.83 14.00 39.83
C MET A 233 9.89 13.28 40.66
N GLN A 234 9.73 11.97 40.82
CA GLN A 234 10.80 11.10 41.28
C GLN A 234 11.95 11.23 40.29
N THR A 235 13.04 11.85 40.72
CA THR A 235 14.28 11.90 39.95
C THR A 235 14.74 10.46 39.70
N PRO A 236 14.97 10.04 38.44
CA PRO A 236 15.43 8.70 38.14
C PRO A 236 16.76 8.45 38.86
N THR A 237 16.81 7.41 39.68
CA THR A 237 18.03 6.94 40.34
C THR A 237 19.10 6.63 39.29
N PRO A 238 20.33 7.14 39.43
CA PRO A 238 21.40 6.85 38.49
C PRO A 238 21.71 5.34 38.44
N PRO A 239 22.05 4.80 37.27
CA PRO A 239 22.40 3.39 37.15
C PRO A 239 23.66 3.07 37.98
N PRO A 240 23.74 1.85 38.56
CA PRO A 240 24.91 1.42 39.32
C PRO A 240 26.15 1.38 38.42
N PRO A 241 27.35 1.68 38.97
CA PRO A 241 28.59 1.65 38.22
C PRO A 241 28.87 0.23 37.70
N PRO A 242 29.49 0.09 36.52
CA PRO A 242 29.88 -1.21 36.00
C PRO A 242 30.88 -1.90 36.94
N PRO A 243 30.82 -3.24 37.06
CA PRO A 243 31.77 -3.99 37.86
C PRO A 243 33.20 -3.82 37.30
N PRO A 244 34.22 -3.73 38.18
CA PRO A 244 35.60 -3.50 37.75
C PRO A 244 36.14 -4.67 36.93
N GLY A 245 36.37 -4.41 35.65
CA GLY A 245 37.50 -4.85 34.84
C GLY A 245 37.87 -6.33 34.84
N GLY A 246 37.22 -7.13 34.00
CA GLY A 246 37.81 -8.33 33.43
C GLY A 246 38.45 -7.99 32.08
N TYR A 247 39.76 -7.76 32.05
CA TYR A 247 40.49 -7.61 30.78
C TYR A 247 40.51 -8.95 30.03
N PRO A 248 40.13 -9.01 28.74
CA PRO A 248 40.37 -10.19 27.93
C PRO A 248 41.87 -10.30 27.63
N SER A 249 42.47 -11.39 28.11
CA SER A 249 43.82 -11.82 27.76
C SER A 249 43.89 -12.06 26.25
N GLN A 250 44.73 -11.28 25.55
CA GLN A 250 45.22 -11.65 24.24
C GLN A 250 46.01 -12.95 24.37
N GLN A 251 45.50 -14.03 23.77
CA GLN A 251 46.29 -15.22 23.48
C GLN A 251 46.85 -15.07 22.06
N GLY A 252 48.17 -14.90 21.98
CA GLY A 252 48.92 -15.09 20.75
C GLY A 252 49.10 -16.58 20.47
N GLY A 253 49.03 -16.92 19.18
CA GLY A 253 49.29 -18.25 18.61
C GLY A 253 49.04 -18.21 17.11
#